data_AF-A0A800IE74-F1
#
_entry.id   AF-A0A800IE74-F1
#
_cell.length_a   1.000
_cell.length_b   1.000
_cell.length_c   1.000
_cell.angle_alpha   90.00
_cell.angle_beta   90.00
_cell.angle_gamma   90.00
#
_symmetry.space_group_name_H-M   'P 1'
#
loop_
_entity.id
_entity.type
_entity.pdbx_description
1 polymer ?
#
loop_
_entity_poly.entity_id
_entity_poly.type
_entity_poly.pdbx_seq_one_letter_code
_entity_poly.pdbx_strand_id
1 'polypeptide(L)'
;MKQRGNRVSTRRGALLLVVALMANVLTASPAVADTNYVVVAGDTLSAIAEEFAITLNDLLDANGLTLESIIYIGQVLTIPGVDLGDYITDYGDVVVEGRGWGHGRGMGQYGSLGYAIDEGWNSGQILDHFYGNTTAETLDPQDIGVRLRAHDGDSTTVYVENAILVVGDQDGNWIELADQAVQITLEGNVDRYSIAVGPDCAGPFTDAGFHIESPIVRVRSAEYVVPATTTTTSTTTSTTTTTTEPPATTTTVAPDPVLTVINTDDAALDVTLQACESSSSATWYRGEMRAARYEGNQRTVNWLPVEQYLRGVVPREMPASWAEEGEGAGIAALEVQSVAARSYSLAENRYTYAKTCDTTACQVYEGRESRGSGWQSSNEDTRSDSAIAATAGLVRMFGDEIARTEFSSSTGGHTITGVFPGVPDDGDDVYNNPVARWSETLTLSDVLAAYSINDLYEAVVVTRDGNGDDGGRVDELELRTRSGQVVTVSGYDFQWQFGMKSKWYNLEYGPPDASVAFPADRYDEYRVTAGYTDEEMVGLQSAADHFETTPEELQLTSVGVLAFLLALGGDELAIEPMEVPPATDGTNMVKSAYFASNGAQGALESVAEPFGLTGAQAQKFATSVIVFLVALAQAG
;
A
#
# COMPACT_ATOMS: atom_id res chain seq x y z
N MET A 1 -17.19 -61.12 48.50
CA MET A 1 -16.39 -60.84 49.71
C MET A 1 -14.91 -61.05 49.40
N LYS A 2 -14.16 -59.97 49.18
CA LYS A 2 -12.82 -59.71 49.77
C LYS A 2 -12.38 -58.30 49.35
N GLN A 3 -12.40 -57.41 50.33
CA GLN A 3 -11.99 -55.99 50.35
C GLN A 3 -10.45 -55.88 50.31
N ARG A 4 -9.86 -54.97 49.51
CA ARG A 4 -9.50 -53.55 49.77
C ARG A 4 -8.50 -53.31 50.91
N GLY A 5 -7.39 -52.63 50.56
CA GLY A 5 -6.39 -52.07 51.48
C GLY A 5 -5.27 -51.27 50.77
N ASN A 6 -5.58 -49.98 50.52
CA ASN A 6 -4.77 -48.75 50.27
C ASN A 6 -3.26 -48.78 50.67
N ARG A 7 -2.28 -48.08 50.05
CA ARG A 7 -2.18 -46.67 49.59
C ARG A 7 -1.09 -46.48 48.50
N VAL A 8 -1.28 -45.49 47.62
CA VAL A 8 -0.41 -45.04 46.52
C VAL A 8 0.20 -43.66 46.87
N SER A 9 1.46 -43.42 46.47
CA SER A 9 2.11 -42.09 46.50
C SER A 9 2.15 -41.48 45.10
N THR A 10 1.70 -40.23 44.95
CA THR A 10 1.83 -39.45 43.71
C THR A 10 2.49 -38.11 43.99
N ARG A 11 3.47 -37.76 43.14
CA ARG A 11 4.07 -36.43 43.02
C ARG A 11 3.32 -35.59 41.97
N ARG A 12 3.47 -34.27 42.12
CA ARG A 12 3.30 -33.16 41.15
C ARG A 12 1.91 -32.49 41.11
N GLY A 13 1.92 -31.15 41.26
CA GLY A 13 0.86 -30.28 40.75
C GLY A 13 0.54 -29.04 41.60
N ALA A 14 1.20 -27.91 41.26
CA ALA A 14 0.68 -26.55 41.12
C ALA A 14 -0.02 -25.77 42.27
N LEU A 15 0.19 -24.44 42.17
CA LEU A 15 -0.74 -23.34 42.48
C LEU A 15 -0.64 -22.67 43.87
N LEU A 16 0.04 -21.53 43.92
CA LEU A 16 -0.14 -20.50 44.94
C LEU A 16 -0.01 -19.12 44.28
N LEU A 17 -1.12 -18.39 44.27
CA LEU A 17 -1.27 -17.04 43.72
C LEU A 17 -1.96 -16.21 44.82
N VAL A 18 -1.23 -15.28 45.46
CA VAL A 18 -1.80 -14.12 46.16
C VAL A 18 -0.86 -12.92 45.99
N VAL A 19 -1.30 -12.05 45.07
CA VAL A 19 -1.16 -10.60 44.91
C VAL A 19 -0.43 -9.79 46.02
N ALA A 20 0.64 -9.11 45.57
CA ALA A 20 1.16 -7.76 45.87
C ALA A 20 0.86 -7.04 47.21
N LEU A 21 1.95 -6.66 47.91
CA LEU A 21 2.14 -5.28 48.40
C LEU A 21 3.64 -4.97 48.58
N MET A 22 4.06 -3.84 48.00
CA MET A 22 5.41 -3.27 47.99
C MET A 22 5.98 -2.98 49.40
N ALA A 23 7.29 -3.18 49.58
CA ALA A 23 8.21 -2.22 50.19
C ALA A 23 9.62 -2.83 50.32
N ASN A 24 10.63 -2.06 49.92
CA ASN A 24 12.07 -2.31 49.98
C ASN A 24 12.66 -3.23 48.91
N VAL A 25 12.59 -2.72 47.68
CA VAL A 25 13.74 -2.74 46.77
C VAL A 25 14.92 -2.08 47.48
N LEU A 26 15.77 -2.89 48.09
CA LEU A 26 17.21 -2.62 48.18
C LEU A 26 17.89 -3.90 47.68
N THR A 27 17.73 -4.17 46.38
CA THR A 27 18.69 -4.99 45.67
C THR A 27 19.90 -4.11 45.44
N ALA A 28 20.99 -4.40 46.13
CA ALA A 28 22.29 -3.84 45.85
C ALA A 28 22.58 -3.94 44.34
N SER A 29 22.99 -2.82 43.74
CA SER A 29 23.52 -2.78 42.38
C SER A 29 24.59 -3.86 42.20
N PRO A 30 24.70 -4.50 41.03
CA PRO A 30 25.85 -5.34 40.75
C PRO A 30 27.11 -4.48 40.90
N ALA A 31 28.07 -4.93 41.70
CA ALA A 31 29.39 -4.31 41.75
C ALA A 31 30.05 -4.46 40.38
N VAL A 32 30.37 -3.33 39.76
CA VAL A 32 30.98 -3.20 38.42
C VAL A 32 32.42 -3.74 38.48
N ALA A 33 32.87 -4.42 37.43
CA ALA A 33 34.21 -4.99 37.37
C ALA A 33 35.23 -3.96 36.88
N ASP A 34 36.36 -3.86 37.58
CA ASP A 34 37.47 -2.99 37.19
C ASP A 34 38.11 -3.42 35.87
N THR A 35 38.58 -2.45 35.08
CA THR A 35 39.33 -2.71 33.83
C THR A 35 40.82 -2.40 34.03
N ASN A 36 41.72 -3.16 33.39
CA ASN A 36 43.16 -2.94 33.49
C ASN A 36 43.68 -2.13 32.31
N TYR A 37 44.42 -1.05 32.58
CA TYR A 37 45.12 -0.23 31.60
C TYR A 37 46.64 -0.35 31.75
N VAL A 38 47.39 -0.42 30.66
CA VAL A 38 48.86 -0.51 30.68
C VAL A 38 49.43 0.84 30.27
N VAL A 39 50.12 1.51 31.19
CA VAL A 39 50.71 2.83 31.00
C VAL A 39 51.71 2.81 29.84
N VAL A 40 51.59 3.76 28.91
CA VAL A 40 52.49 3.95 27.76
C VAL A 40 53.29 5.25 27.89
N ALA A 41 54.21 5.46 26.95
CA ALA A 41 55.08 6.64 26.96
C ALA A 41 54.26 7.90 26.66
N GLY A 42 54.17 8.81 27.63
CA GLY A 42 53.44 10.07 27.50
C GLY A 42 52.24 10.21 28.45
N ASP A 43 51.84 9.13 29.11
CA ASP A 43 50.69 9.15 30.00
C ASP A 43 50.91 9.99 31.26
N THR A 44 49.80 10.55 31.73
CA THR A 44 49.68 11.12 33.07
C THR A 44 48.46 10.52 33.75
N LEU A 45 48.46 10.46 35.10
CA LEU A 45 47.31 9.97 35.85
C LEU A 45 46.02 10.75 35.55
N SER A 46 46.14 12.07 35.32
CA SER A 46 45.03 12.92 34.90
C SER A 46 44.53 12.56 33.51
N ALA A 47 45.41 12.38 32.53
CA ALA A 47 45.02 12.03 31.16
C ALA A 47 44.37 10.64 31.08
N ILE A 48 44.86 9.67 31.87
CA ILE A 48 44.24 8.34 31.95
C ILE A 48 42.87 8.42 32.63
N ALA A 49 42.74 9.14 33.76
CA ALA A 49 41.45 9.29 34.43
C ALA A 49 40.40 9.95 33.49
N GLU A 50 40.83 10.95 32.74
CA GLU A 50 40.04 11.64 31.73
C GLU A 50 39.68 10.74 30.53
N GLU A 51 40.62 9.95 30.01
CA GLU A 51 40.39 8.98 28.93
C GLU A 51 39.27 7.99 29.27
N PHE A 52 39.18 7.61 30.56
CA PHE A 52 38.17 6.68 31.04
C PHE A 52 36.97 7.37 31.72
N ALA A 53 36.86 8.69 31.61
CA ALA A 53 35.76 9.48 32.19
C ALA A 53 35.52 9.22 33.69
N ILE A 54 36.59 8.97 34.45
CA ILE A 54 36.57 8.81 35.92
C ILE A 54 37.30 9.98 36.57
N THR A 55 37.04 10.24 37.85
CA THR A 55 37.80 11.29 38.53
C THR A 55 39.22 10.84 38.79
N LEU A 56 40.16 11.79 38.77
CA LEU A 56 41.55 11.53 39.14
C LEU A 56 41.64 10.91 40.55
N ASN A 57 40.81 11.35 41.49
CA ASN A 57 40.80 10.78 42.84
C ASN A 57 40.36 9.31 42.85
N ASP A 58 39.36 8.93 42.05
CA ASP A 58 38.93 7.53 41.97
C ASP A 58 40.03 6.65 41.39
N LEU A 59 40.70 7.10 40.33
CA LEU A 59 41.85 6.40 39.75
C LEU A 59 42.99 6.24 40.77
N LEU A 60 43.26 7.29 41.55
CA LEU A 60 44.29 7.26 42.60
C LEU A 60 43.91 6.26 43.70
N ASP A 61 42.68 6.32 44.21
CA ASP A 61 42.20 5.48 45.30
C ASP A 61 42.18 3.99 44.91
N ALA A 62 41.75 3.65 43.70
CA ALA A 62 41.68 2.27 43.21
C ALA A 62 43.06 1.63 42.99
N ASN A 63 44.09 2.45 42.80
CA ASN A 63 45.47 1.99 42.58
C ASN A 63 46.38 2.20 43.80
N GLY A 64 45.84 2.73 44.91
CA GLY A 64 46.63 3.10 46.09
C GLY A 64 47.70 4.15 45.80
N LEU A 65 47.44 5.04 44.84
CA LEU A 65 48.32 6.11 44.42
C LEU A 65 47.92 7.43 45.08
N THR A 66 48.82 8.41 45.02
CA THR A 66 48.58 9.79 45.45
C THR A 66 48.95 10.75 44.32
N LEU A 67 48.57 12.03 44.44
CA LEU A 67 48.96 13.07 43.47
C LEU A 67 50.49 13.24 43.31
N GLU A 68 51.29 12.74 44.26
CA GLU A 68 52.75 12.74 44.20
C GLU A 68 53.33 11.47 43.54
N SER A 69 52.48 10.52 43.17
CA SER A 69 52.90 9.24 42.61
C SER A 69 53.33 9.37 41.15
N ILE A 70 54.48 8.79 40.82
CA ILE A 70 55.00 8.70 39.46
C ILE A 70 54.59 7.36 38.88
N ILE A 71 53.93 7.36 37.72
CA ILE A 71 53.62 6.15 36.94
C ILE A 71 54.75 5.82 35.95
N TYR A 72 54.95 4.53 35.70
CA TYR A 72 55.99 4.04 34.78
C TYR A 72 55.39 3.35 33.57
N ILE A 73 56.04 3.49 32.41
CA ILE A 73 55.69 2.76 31.20
C ILE A 73 55.68 1.25 31.49
N GLY A 74 54.58 0.58 31.13
CA GLY A 74 54.30 -0.83 31.39
C GLY A 74 53.62 -1.11 32.74
N GLN A 75 53.39 -0.09 33.57
CA GLN A 75 52.63 -0.22 34.81
C GLN A 75 51.16 -0.50 34.48
N VAL A 76 50.55 -1.47 35.17
CA VAL A 76 49.13 -1.77 35.03
C VAL A 76 48.35 -0.98 36.08
N LEU A 77 47.38 -0.18 35.65
CA LEU A 77 46.44 0.53 36.50
C LEU A 77 45.07 -0.14 36.44
N THR A 78 44.45 -0.31 37.59
CA THR A 78 43.05 -0.65 37.78
C THR A 78 42.21 0.60 37.54
N ILE A 79 41.37 0.59 36.52
CA ILE A 79 40.41 1.66 36.22
C ILE A 79 39.09 1.31 36.93
N PRO A 80 38.76 1.98 38.05
CA PRO A 80 37.57 1.67 38.83
C PRO A 80 36.31 2.16 38.12
N GLY A 81 35.26 1.33 38.11
CA GLY A 81 33.89 1.77 37.89
C GLY A 81 33.67 2.67 36.67
N VAL A 82 34.11 2.25 35.47
CA VAL A 82 33.65 2.88 34.23
C VAL A 82 32.18 2.49 34.03
N ASP A 83 31.29 3.24 34.66
CA ASP A 83 29.89 3.31 34.26
C ASP A 83 29.82 4.26 33.06
N LEU A 84 29.88 3.72 31.84
CA LEU A 84 29.59 4.49 30.63
C LEU A 84 28.09 4.88 30.54
N GLY A 85 27.31 4.62 31.59
CA GLY A 85 25.87 4.74 31.63
C GLY A 85 25.22 3.58 30.89
N ASP A 86 24.05 3.14 31.35
CA ASP A 86 23.11 2.41 30.52
C ASP A 86 22.80 3.27 29.29
N TYR A 87 23.56 3.12 28.20
CA TYR A 87 23.22 3.75 26.93
C TYR A 87 22.30 2.84 26.14
N ILE A 88 21.29 3.45 25.54
CA ILE A 88 20.27 2.74 24.79
C ILE A 88 20.85 2.38 23.42
N THR A 89 20.87 1.08 23.09
CA THR A 89 21.22 0.58 21.75
C THR A 89 20.01 0.25 20.89
N ASP A 90 18.83 0.27 21.51
CA ASP A 90 17.51 0.11 20.88
C ASP A 90 16.92 1.49 20.59
N TYR A 91 16.93 1.90 19.33
CA TYR A 91 16.46 3.22 18.92
C TYR A 91 14.93 3.37 18.90
N GLY A 92 14.20 2.40 19.45
CA GLY A 92 12.74 2.42 19.55
C GLY A 92 12.07 1.69 18.38
N ASP A 93 10.91 2.20 17.99
CA ASP A 93 10.16 1.63 16.86
C ASP A 93 10.63 2.21 15.53
N VAL A 94 10.42 1.47 14.44
CA VAL A 94 10.67 1.97 13.08
C VAL A 94 9.48 2.81 12.65
N VAL A 95 9.69 4.11 12.49
CA VAL A 95 8.65 5.04 12.00
C VAL A 95 8.69 5.06 10.48
N VAL A 96 7.53 4.93 9.85
CA VAL A 96 7.37 4.92 8.39
C VAL A 96 6.45 6.06 8.00
N GLU A 97 7.02 7.08 7.36
CA GLU A 97 6.26 8.22 6.82
C GLU A 97 6.04 8.00 5.33
N GLY A 98 4.79 7.81 4.93
CA GLY A 98 4.41 7.39 3.59
C GLY A 98 3.47 8.33 2.86
N ARG A 99 3.35 8.08 1.55
CA ARG A 99 2.53 8.85 0.62
C ARG A 99 1.73 7.95 -0.30
N GLY A 100 0.54 8.40 -0.67
CA GLY A 100 -0.35 7.71 -1.61
C GLY A 100 -0.82 6.32 -1.18
N TRP A 101 -1.69 5.73 -1.99
CA TRP A 101 -2.18 4.37 -1.81
C TRP A 101 -2.31 3.66 -3.16
N GLY A 102 -1.47 2.64 -3.34
CA GLY A 102 -1.47 1.75 -4.49
C GLY A 102 -0.17 1.81 -5.26
N HIS A 103 -0.18 1.29 -6.48
CA HIS A 103 1.02 1.13 -7.29
C HIS A 103 1.44 2.41 -8.03
N GLY A 104 0.59 3.44 -8.11
CA GLY A 104 0.91 4.72 -8.75
C GLY A 104 1.07 4.66 -10.27
N ARG A 105 0.50 3.65 -10.94
CA ARG A 105 0.55 3.52 -12.42
C ARG A 105 -0.74 4.08 -12.97
N GLY A 106 -0.66 4.93 -13.99
CA GLY A 106 -1.83 5.53 -14.62
C GLY A 106 -2.59 6.45 -13.67
N MET A 107 -3.92 6.38 -13.70
CA MET A 107 -4.79 7.36 -13.03
C MET A 107 -4.76 7.23 -11.50
N GLY A 108 -4.57 8.36 -10.81
CA GLY A 108 -4.93 8.53 -9.40
C GLY A 108 -6.41 8.85 -9.26
N GLN A 109 -7.16 8.10 -8.44
CA GLN A 109 -8.58 8.36 -8.23
C GLN A 109 -8.81 9.70 -7.52
N TYR A 110 -8.11 9.94 -6.41
CA TYR A 110 -8.13 11.24 -5.73
C TYR A 110 -7.55 12.35 -6.61
N GLY A 111 -6.45 12.08 -7.32
CA GLY A 111 -5.91 12.99 -8.35
C GLY A 111 -6.94 13.45 -9.36
N SER A 112 -7.73 12.52 -9.91
CA SER A 112 -8.80 12.81 -10.85
C SER A 112 -9.92 13.65 -10.22
N LEU A 113 -10.25 13.42 -8.95
CA LEU A 113 -11.21 14.26 -8.23
C LEU A 113 -10.65 15.68 -8.03
N GLY A 114 -9.42 15.83 -7.56
CA GLY A 114 -8.79 17.14 -7.34
C GLY A 114 -8.71 17.95 -8.63
N TYR A 115 -8.25 17.35 -9.73
CA TYR A 115 -8.25 18.04 -11.02
C TYR A 115 -9.66 18.46 -11.46
N ALA A 116 -10.68 17.65 -11.17
CA ALA A 116 -12.06 18.01 -11.51
C ALA A 116 -12.59 19.18 -10.66
N ILE A 117 -12.39 19.14 -9.33
CA ILE A 117 -13.06 20.08 -8.41
C ILE A 117 -12.23 21.33 -8.08
N ASP A 118 -10.91 21.23 -8.05
CA ASP A 118 -10.01 22.32 -7.69
C ASP A 118 -9.53 23.07 -8.95
N GLU A 119 -9.23 22.33 -10.02
CA GLU A 119 -8.70 22.89 -11.29
C GLU A 119 -9.76 23.00 -12.41
N GLY A 120 -10.95 22.43 -12.22
CA GLY A 120 -12.05 22.49 -13.19
C GLY A 120 -11.81 21.71 -14.48
N TRP A 121 -10.94 20.70 -14.46
CA TRP A 121 -10.63 19.89 -15.63
C TRP A 121 -11.80 18.97 -16.00
N ASN A 122 -12.03 18.81 -17.30
CA ASN A 122 -12.94 17.79 -17.80
C ASN A 122 -12.27 16.40 -17.90
N SER A 123 -13.09 15.36 -18.07
CA SER A 123 -12.62 13.98 -18.14
C SER A 123 -11.60 13.71 -19.25
N GLY A 124 -11.71 14.37 -20.39
CA GLY A 124 -10.74 14.27 -21.48
C GLY A 124 -9.35 14.78 -21.08
N GLN A 125 -9.28 15.94 -20.42
CA GLN A 125 -8.02 16.51 -19.93
C GLN A 125 -7.35 15.59 -18.89
N ILE A 126 -8.14 15.05 -17.96
CA ILE A 126 -7.66 14.15 -16.91
C ILE A 126 -7.15 12.83 -17.53
N LEU A 127 -7.89 12.27 -18.48
CA LEU A 127 -7.46 11.05 -19.20
C LEU A 127 -6.17 11.28 -19.98
N ASP A 128 -6.03 12.41 -20.68
CA ASP A 128 -4.82 12.74 -21.45
C ASP A 128 -3.60 12.97 -20.56
N HIS A 129 -3.81 13.51 -19.35
CA HIS A 129 -2.76 13.71 -18.34
C HIS A 129 -2.22 12.38 -17.80
N PHE A 130 -3.10 11.51 -17.31
CA PHE A 130 -2.68 10.25 -16.68
C PHE A 130 -2.30 9.15 -17.68
N TYR A 131 -2.92 9.14 -18.86
CA TYR A 131 -2.70 8.13 -19.90
C TYR A 131 -1.99 8.71 -21.12
N GLY A 132 -0.92 9.49 -20.88
CA GLY A 132 -0.07 10.02 -21.93
C GLY A 132 0.41 8.94 -22.90
N ASN A 133 0.64 9.32 -24.17
CA ASN A 133 0.93 8.43 -25.30
C ASN A 133 -0.23 7.51 -25.74
N THR A 134 -1.44 7.68 -25.21
CA THR A 134 -2.65 7.03 -25.74
C THR A 134 -3.53 8.00 -26.52
N THR A 135 -4.43 7.48 -27.34
CA THR A 135 -5.50 8.24 -28.00
C THR A 135 -6.88 7.78 -27.53
N ALA A 136 -7.86 8.66 -27.54
CA ALA A 136 -9.24 8.30 -27.27
C ALA A 136 -9.91 7.71 -28.53
N GLU A 137 -10.66 6.63 -28.37
CA GLU A 137 -11.49 6.03 -29.42
C GLU A 137 -12.86 5.61 -28.86
N THR A 138 -13.92 5.73 -29.68
CA THR A 138 -15.25 5.24 -29.32
C THR A 138 -15.53 3.95 -30.09
N LEU A 139 -15.67 2.84 -29.36
CA LEU A 139 -16.00 1.55 -29.92
C LEU A 139 -17.51 1.39 -30.12
N ASP A 140 -17.88 0.55 -31.10
CA ASP A 140 -19.23 -0.03 -31.15
C ASP A 140 -19.54 -0.81 -29.86
N PRO A 141 -20.82 -1.03 -29.50
CA PRO A 141 -21.18 -1.80 -28.31
C PRO A 141 -20.41 -3.13 -28.20
N GLN A 142 -19.76 -3.35 -27.06
CA GLN A 142 -18.98 -4.55 -26.78
C GLN A 142 -19.63 -5.35 -25.65
N ASP A 143 -19.50 -6.68 -25.76
CA ASP A 143 -19.81 -7.60 -24.67
C ASP A 143 -18.55 -8.01 -23.91
N ILE A 144 -18.73 -8.38 -22.64
CA ILE A 144 -17.67 -8.91 -21.79
C ILE A 144 -18.15 -10.17 -21.06
N GLY A 145 -17.26 -11.18 -20.98
CA GLY A 145 -17.45 -12.37 -20.16
C GLY A 145 -16.64 -12.29 -18.87
N VAL A 146 -17.31 -12.43 -17.72
CA VAL A 146 -16.71 -12.42 -16.38
C VAL A 146 -16.84 -13.80 -15.74
N ARG A 147 -15.73 -14.46 -15.45
CA ARG A 147 -15.72 -15.72 -14.70
C ARG A 147 -16.12 -15.46 -13.25
N LEU A 148 -17.14 -16.15 -12.77
CA LEU A 148 -17.59 -16.08 -11.37
C LEU A 148 -16.87 -17.13 -10.53
N ARG A 149 -15.82 -16.73 -9.80
CA ARG A 149 -14.91 -17.68 -9.15
C ARG A 149 -15.54 -18.41 -7.98
N ALA A 150 -16.51 -17.82 -7.31
CA ALA A 150 -17.23 -18.47 -6.20
C ALA A 150 -18.01 -19.72 -6.65
N HIS A 151 -18.29 -19.86 -7.95
CA HIS A 151 -19.05 -20.97 -8.55
C HIS A 151 -18.16 -21.97 -9.31
N ASP A 152 -16.85 -21.92 -9.10
CA ASP A 152 -15.90 -22.79 -9.79
C ASP A 152 -16.08 -24.26 -9.35
N GLY A 153 -16.36 -25.15 -10.30
CA GLY A 153 -16.50 -26.59 -10.05
C GLY A 153 -17.90 -27.04 -9.60
N ASP A 154 -18.81 -26.11 -9.36
CA ASP A 154 -20.21 -26.39 -9.05
C ASP A 154 -21.09 -26.39 -10.32
N SER A 155 -22.29 -26.97 -10.20
CA SER A 155 -23.32 -26.83 -11.22
C SER A 155 -23.77 -25.36 -11.33
N THR A 156 -23.85 -24.84 -12.55
CA THR A 156 -24.38 -23.50 -12.83
C THR A 156 -25.88 -23.54 -12.62
N THR A 157 -26.34 -22.94 -11.51
CA THR A 157 -27.76 -22.92 -11.13
C THR A 157 -28.27 -21.49 -11.18
N VAL A 158 -29.31 -21.25 -11.99
CA VAL A 158 -29.81 -19.91 -12.32
C VAL A 158 -31.32 -19.88 -12.12
N TYR A 159 -31.82 -18.80 -11.53
CA TYR A 159 -33.25 -18.56 -11.34
C TYR A 159 -33.67 -17.21 -11.93
N VAL A 160 -34.91 -17.12 -12.40
CA VAL A 160 -35.54 -15.87 -12.85
C VAL A 160 -36.95 -15.74 -12.27
N GLU A 161 -37.26 -14.59 -11.68
CA GLU A 161 -38.55 -14.41 -10.98
C GLU A 161 -39.69 -14.03 -11.92
N ASN A 162 -39.44 -13.12 -12.88
CA ASN A 162 -40.49 -12.45 -13.66
C ASN A 162 -40.27 -12.57 -15.18
N ALA A 163 -39.63 -13.66 -15.63
CA ALA A 163 -39.47 -13.97 -17.05
C ALA A 163 -39.50 -15.47 -17.29
N ILE A 164 -39.45 -15.87 -18.57
CA ILE A 164 -39.30 -17.26 -18.97
C ILE A 164 -37.81 -17.58 -19.05
N LEU A 165 -37.41 -18.74 -18.55
CA LEU A 165 -36.03 -19.18 -18.66
C LEU A 165 -35.83 -20.01 -19.93
N VAL A 166 -34.82 -19.67 -20.71
CA VAL A 166 -34.39 -20.46 -21.88
C VAL A 166 -32.95 -20.91 -21.69
N VAL A 167 -32.65 -22.12 -22.18
CA VAL A 167 -31.30 -22.67 -22.24
C VAL A 167 -30.95 -23.03 -23.68
N GLY A 168 -29.70 -22.82 -24.08
CA GLY A 168 -29.26 -23.13 -25.44
C GLY A 168 -27.78 -23.47 -25.51
N ASP A 169 -27.36 -23.97 -26.67
CA ASP A 169 -25.95 -24.11 -27.00
C ASP A 169 -25.28 -22.75 -27.30
N GLN A 170 -24.00 -22.79 -27.69
CA GLN A 170 -23.23 -21.59 -28.00
C GLN A 170 -23.85 -20.76 -29.15
N ASP A 171 -24.52 -21.43 -30.09
CA ASP A 171 -25.09 -20.81 -31.30
C ASP A 171 -26.48 -20.20 -31.03
N GLY A 172 -27.02 -20.40 -29.83
CA GLY A 172 -28.32 -19.86 -29.44
C GLY A 172 -29.49 -20.69 -29.97
N ASN A 173 -29.32 -22.02 -30.09
CA ASN A 173 -30.45 -22.92 -30.30
C ASN A 173 -31.23 -23.06 -28.98
N TRP A 174 -32.16 -22.12 -28.75
CA TRP A 174 -32.88 -21.98 -27.48
C TRP A 174 -33.99 -23.01 -27.27
N ILE A 175 -34.07 -23.51 -26.04
CA ILE A 175 -35.10 -24.40 -25.53
C ILE A 175 -35.78 -23.69 -24.35
N GLU A 176 -37.09 -23.56 -24.42
CA GLU A 176 -37.93 -23.08 -23.31
C GLU A 176 -37.93 -24.09 -22.16
N LEU A 177 -37.77 -23.59 -20.93
CA LEU A 177 -37.85 -24.39 -19.72
C LEU A 177 -39.22 -24.26 -19.07
N ALA A 178 -39.67 -25.36 -18.47
CA ALA A 178 -41.00 -25.45 -17.86
C ALA A 178 -41.10 -24.77 -16.48
N ASP A 179 -39.96 -24.51 -15.82
CA ASP A 179 -39.88 -23.87 -14.50
C ASP A 179 -38.95 -22.66 -14.51
N GLN A 180 -38.86 -21.98 -13.36
CA GLN A 180 -38.17 -20.70 -13.19
C GLN A 180 -36.70 -20.83 -12.79
N ALA A 181 -36.23 -22.02 -12.41
CA ALA A 181 -34.83 -22.31 -12.16
C ALA A 181 -34.29 -23.43 -13.07
N VAL A 182 -33.03 -23.30 -13.46
CA VAL A 182 -32.26 -24.33 -14.19
C VAL A 182 -30.99 -24.67 -13.44
N GLN A 183 -30.63 -25.95 -13.40
CA GLN A 183 -29.34 -26.44 -12.95
C GLN A 183 -28.64 -27.15 -14.11
N ILE A 184 -27.46 -26.66 -14.46
CA ILE A 184 -26.63 -27.17 -15.56
C ILE A 184 -25.42 -27.87 -14.97
N THR A 185 -25.22 -29.14 -15.32
CA THR A 185 -24.13 -29.95 -14.78
C THR A 185 -23.32 -30.60 -15.90
N LEU A 186 -22.01 -30.37 -15.89
CA LEU A 186 -21.06 -30.98 -16.83
C LEU A 186 -20.96 -32.49 -16.61
N GLU A 187 -21.11 -33.26 -17.68
CA GLU A 187 -21.05 -34.71 -17.64
C GLU A 187 -19.68 -35.24 -18.05
N GLY A 188 -18.92 -35.73 -17.07
CA GLY A 188 -17.60 -36.30 -17.32
C GLY A 188 -16.62 -35.26 -17.88
N ASN A 189 -15.76 -35.67 -18.81
CA ASN A 189 -14.74 -34.80 -19.40
C ASN A 189 -14.98 -34.60 -20.91
N VAL A 190 -16.22 -34.28 -21.29
CA VAL A 190 -16.65 -33.97 -22.66
C VAL A 190 -17.53 -32.73 -22.66
N ASP A 191 -17.71 -32.09 -23.82
CA ASP A 191 -18.59 -30.92 -23.97
C ASP A 191 -20.07 -31.35 -23.97
N ARG A 192 -20.54 -31.91 -22.85
CA ARG A 192 -21.91 -32.40 -22.68
C ARG A 192 -22.43 -32.05 -21.29
N TYR A 193 -23.63 -31.50 -21.23
CA TYR A 193 -24.26 -31.03 -20.00
C TYR A 193 -25.64 -31.65 -19.81
N SER A 194 -25.95 -32.09 -18.59
CA SER A 194 -27.32 -32.39 -18.18
C SER A 194 -28.03 -31.13 -17.70
N ILE A 195 -29.33 -31.07 -17.99
CA ILE A 195 -30.20 -29.95 -17.66
C ILE A 195 -31.28 -30.46 -16.70
N ALA A 196 -31.39 -29.84 -15.53
CA ALA A 196 -32.48 -30.05 -14.60
C ALA A 196 -33.21 -28.73 -14.35
N VAL A 197 -34.52 -28.79 -14.09
CA VAL A 197 -35.38 -27.63 -13.84
C VAL A 197 -36.03 -27.73 -12.47
N GLY A 198 -36.32 -26.59 -11.86
CA GLY A 198 -36.96 -26.52 -10.55
C GLY A 198 -37.69 -25.19 -10.32
N PRO A 199 -38.54 -25.11 -9.29
CA PRO A 199 -39.37 -23.93 -9.07
C PRO A 199 -38.56 -22.70 -8.62
N ASP A 200 -37.46 -22.92 -7.89
CA ASP A 200 -36.59 -21.88 -7.36
C ASP A 200 -35.18 -22.43 -7.08
N CYS A 201 -34.30 -21.60 -6.50
CA CYS A 201 -32.94 -22.00 -6.12
C CYS A 201 -32.86 -23.12 -5.07
N ALA A 202 -33.90 -23.35 -4.27
CA ALA A 202 -33.92 -24.41 -3.25
C ALA A 202 -34.34 -25.77 -3.84
N GLY A 203 -34.96 -25.77 -5.03
CA GLY A 203 -35.45 -26.96 -5.71
C GLY A 203 -36.76 -27.49 -5.10
N PRO A 204 -37.05 -28.79 -5.27
CA PRO A 204 -36.21 -29.82 -5.87
C PRO A 204 -35.99 -29.62 -7.38
N PHE A 205 -34.85 -30.07 -7.89
CA PHE A 205 -34.56 -30.10 -9.31
C PHE A 205 -34.94 -31.44 -9.92
N THR A 206 -35.61 -31.41 -11.07
CA THR A 206 -36.02 -32.57 -11.86
C THR A 206 -35.29 -32.56 -13.19
N ASP A 207 -34.76 -33.71 -13.61
CA ASP A 207 -34.13 -33.87 -14.92
C ASP A 207 -35.10 -33.47 -16.05
N ALA A 208 -34.66 -32.57 -16.94
CA ALA A 208 -35.44 -32.09 -18.06
C ALA A 208 -35.51 -33.10 -19.22
N GLY A 209 -34.71 -34.18 -19.15
CA GLY A 209 -34.75 -35.30 -20.10
C GLY A 209 -33.98 -35.07 -21.40
N PHE A 210 -33.10 -34.07 -21.43
CA PHE A 210 -32.22 -33.78 -22.57
C PHE A 210 -30.84 -33.31 -22.12
N HIS A 211 -29.90 -33.34 -23.06
CA HIS A 211 -28.54 -32.85 -22.87
C HIS A 211 -28.19 -31.81 -23.93
N ILE A 212 -27.25 -30.93 -23.61
CA ILE A 212 -26.67 -30.00 -24.57
C ILE A 212 -25.21 -30.40 -24.82
N GLU A 213 -24.88 -30.67 -26.07
CA GLU A 213 -23.52 -30.98 -26.52
C GLU A 213 -22.88 -29.73 -27.14
N SER A 214 -22.14 -28.97 -26.33
CA SER A 214 -21.55 -27.68 -26.70
C SER A 214 -20.46 -27.32 -25.70
N PRO A 215 -19.36 -26.66 -26.08
CA PRO A 215 -18.36 -26.20 -25.12
C PRO A 215 -18.88 -25.11 -24.18
N ILE A 216 -19.98 -24.44 -24.56
CA ILE A 216 -20.68 -23.43 -23.77
C ILE A 216 -22.19 -23.71 -23.82
N VAL A 217 -22.82 -23.72 -22.65
CA VAL A 217 -24.28 -23.69 -22.49
C VAL A 217 -24.68 -22.30 -22.00
N ARG A 218 -25.69 -21.70 -22.62
CA ARG A 218 -26.16 -20.34 -22.34
C ARG A 218 -27.53 -20.37 -21.67
N VAL A 219 -27.75 -19.47 -20.73
CA VAL A 219 -29.02 -19.26 -20.02
C VAL A 219 -29.43 -17.81 -20.17
N ARG A 220 -30.66 -17.59 -20.65
CA ARG A 220 -31.23 -16.25 -20.86
C ARG A 220 -32.68 -16.18 -20.40
N SER A 221 -33.14 -14.94 -20.24
CA SER A 221 -34.55 -14.63 -20.06
C SER A 221 -35.25 -14.45 -21.41
N ALA A 222 -36.51 -14.86 -21.48
CA ALA A 222 -37.39 -14.76 -22.63
C ALA A 222 -38.79 -14.29 -22.20
N GLU A 223 -39.58 -13.85 -23.16
CA GLU A 223 -40.97 -13.43 -22.98
C GLU A 223 -41.84 -13.84 -24.17
N TYR A 224 -43.15 -13.91 -23.97
CA TYR A 224 -44.11 -14.10 -25.06
C TYR A 224 -44.52 -12.74 -25.62
N VAL A 225 -44.10 -12.45 -26.85
CA VAL A 225 -44.45 -11.20 -27.54
C VAL A 225 -45.53 -11.49 -28.57
N VAL A 226 -46.59 -10.69 -28.59
CA VAL A 226 -47.60 -10.73 -29.66
C VAL A 226 -47.05 -9.97 -30.87
N PRO A 227 -46.83 -10.63 -32.02
CA PRO A 227 -46.34 -9.95 -33.21
C PRO A 227 -47.33 -8.88 -33.69
N ALA A 228 -46.85 -7.88 -34.41
CA ALA A 228 -47.72 -6.88 -35.01
C ALA A 228 -48.72 -7.53 -35.99
N THR A 229 -50.01 -7.19 -35.87
CA THR A 229 -51.09 -7.75 -36.68
C THR A 229 -50.84 -7.55 -38.18
N THR A 230 -50.77 -8.65 -38.94
CA THR A 230 -50.63 -8.60 -40.40
C THR A 230 -52.02 -8.61 -41.05
N THR A 231 -52.46 -7.47 -41.62
CA THR A 231 -53.74 -7.40 -42.34
C THR A 231 -53.59 -8.02 -43.74
N THR A 232 -54.26 -9.15 -43.98
CA THR A 232 -54.28 -9.78 -45.31
C THR A 232 -55.67 -9.61 -45.94
N THR A 233 -55.76 -8.76 -46.98
CA THR A 233 -57.00 -8.57 -47.74
C THR A 233 -57.10 -9.63 -48.83
N SER A 234 -58.09 -10.52 -48.74
CA SER A 234 -58.38 -11.50 -49.79
C SER A 234 -59.62 -11.09 -50.58
N THR A 235 -59.49 -10.95 -51.90
CA THR A 235 -60.61 -10.64 -52.79
C THR A 235 -61.08 -11.90 -53.48
N THR A 236 -62.26 -12.41 -53.12
CA THR A 236 -62.86 -13.57 -53.79
C THR A 236 -63.55 -13.11 -55.07
N THR A 237 -62.99 -13.43 -56.24
CA THR A 237 -63.64 -13.13 -57.52
C THR A 237 -64.70 -14.19 -57.83
N SER A 238 -65.98 -13.82 -57.74
CA SER A 238 -67.09 -14.65 -58.23
C SER A 238 -67.48 -14.23 -59.65
N THR A 239 -67.53 -15.18 -60.58
CA THR A 239 -67.80 -14.91 -62.00
C THR A 239 -69.31 -14.80 -62.24
N THR A 240 -69.88 -13.62 -62.03
CA THR A 240 -71.26 -13.33 -62.45
C THR A 240 -71.37 -11.93 -63.04
N THR A 241 -72.04 -11.83 -64.18
CA THR A 241 -72.06 -10.70 -65.13
C THR A 241 -72.95 -9.52 -64.70
N THR A 242 -72.77 -9.00 -63.48
CA THR A 242 -73.55 -7.84 -63.01
C THR A 242 -72.64 -6.83 -62.31
N THR A 243 -72.81 -5.56 -62.70
CA THR A 243 -71.99 -4.40 -62.31
C THR A 243 -72.21 -3.99 -60.85
N THR A 244 -71.64 -4.73 -59.91
CA THR A 244 -71.48 -4.27 -58.51
C THR A 244 -70.20 -4.86 -57.92
N GLU A 245 -69.35 -3.98 -57.38
CA GLU A 245 -68.10 -4.34 -56.68
C GLU A 245 -68.40 -5.31 -55.53
N PRO A 246 -67.79 -6.51 -55.49
CA PRO A 246 -68.07 -7.47 -54.42
C PRO A 246 -67.49 -6.97 -53.09
N PRO A 247 -68.18 -7.17 -51.95
CA PRO A 247 -67.70 -6.74 -50.65
C PRO A 247 -66.40 -7.47 -50.28
N ALA A 248 -65.32 -6.72 -50.06
CA ALA A 248 -64.10 -7.23 -49.45
C ALA A 248 -64.42 -7.66 -48.01
N THR A 249 -64.13 -8.91 -47.67
CA THR A 249 -64.25 -9.40 -46.29
C THR A 249 -62.86 -9.33 -45.65
N THR A 250 -62.66 -8.39 -44.73
CA THR A 250 -61.43 -8.31 -43.93
C THR A 250 -61.57 -9.26 -42.74
N THR A 251 -60.80 -10.34 -42.72
CA THR A 251 -60.66 -11.20 -41.55
C THR A 251 -59.36 -10.83 -40.84
N THR A 252 -59.47 -10.22 -39.66
CA THR A 252 -58.33 -9.94 -38.80
C THR A 252 -58.12 -11.14 -37.89
N VAL A 253 -57.08 -11.93 -38.12
CA VAL A 253 -56.63 -12.96 -37.18
C VAL A 253 -55.57 -12.31 -36.30
N ALA A 254 -55.80 -12.28 -34.99
CA ALA A 254 -54.76 -11.88 -34.04
C ALA A 254 -53.65 -12.93 -34.09
N PRO A 255 -52.38 -12.55 -34.32
CA PRO A 255 -51.29 -13.51 -34.33
C PRO A 255 -51.11 -14.13 -32.94
N ASP A 256 -50.78 -15.41 -32.90
CA ASP A 256 -50.41 -16.09 -31.66
C ASP A 256 -49.12 -15.46 -31.09
N PRO A 257 -48.97 -15.37 -29.76
CA PRO A 257 -47.75 -14.91 -29.14
C PRO A 257 -46.59 -15.85 -29.46
N VAL A 258 -45.40 -15.28 -29.69
CA VAL A 258 -44.17 -16.00 -30.03
C VAL A 258 -43.16 -15.80 -28.90
N LEU A 259 -42.53 -16.89 -28.46
CA LEU A 259 -41.43 -16.84 -27.51
C LEU A 259 -40.25 -16.07 -28.13
N THR A 260 -39.86 -14.98 -27.48
CA THR A 260 -38.77 -14.11 -27.91
C THR A 260 -37.76 -14.02 -26.78
N VAL A 261 -36.50 -14.31 -27.07
CA VAL A 261 -35.41 -14.10 -26.11
C VAL A 261 -35.22 -12.60 -25.90
N ILE A 262 -35.24 -12.16 -24.63
CA ILE A 262 -35.19 -10.75 -24.29
C ILE A 262 -33.85 -10.17 -24.76
N ASN A 263 -33.90 -9.05 -25.48
CA ASN A 263 -32.69 -8.35 -25.87
C ASN A 263 -32.01 -7.75 -24.63
N THR A 264 -30.82 -8.23 -24.32
CA THR A 264 -30.04 -7.82 -23.16
C THR A 264 -29.20 -6.58 -23.41
N ASP A 265 -29.17 -6.05 -24.64
CA ASP A 265 -28.42 -4.85 -25.00
C ASP A 265 -29.04 -3.58 -24.38
N ASP A 266 -30.32 -3.63 -23.99
CA ASP A 266 -31.00 -2.53 -23.34
C ASP A 266 -30.48 -2.32 -21.91
N ALA A 267 -29.70 -1.25 -21.71
CA ALA A 267 -29.16 -0.89 -20.40
C ALA A 267 -30.23 -0.50 -19.37
N ALA A 268 -31.47 -0.22 -19.78
CA ALA A 268 -32.59 0.03 -18.88
C ALA A 268 -33.35 -1.25 -18.50
N LEU A 269 -32.99 -2.41 -19.09
CA LEU A 269 -33.66 -3.68 -18.82
C LEU A 269 -33.50 -4.05 -17.34
N ASP A 270 -34.61 -4.22 -16.61
CA ASP A 270 -34.55 -4.58 -15.18
C ASP A 270 -34.60 -6.10 -14.93
N VAL A 271 -34.69 -6.89 -15.99
CA VAL A 271 -34.70 -8.35 -15.92
C VAL A 271 -33.29 -8.84 -15.61
N THR A 272 -33.16 -9.62 -14.53
CA THR A 272 -31.90 -10.21 -14.09
C THR A 272 -31.99 -11.70 -13.85
N LEU A 273 -30.82 -12.34 -13.87
CA LEU A 273 -30.61 -13.76 -13.59
C LEU A 273 -29.99 -13.87 -12.21
N GLN A 274 -30.69 -14.53 -11.28
CA GLN A 274 -30.15 -14.83 -9.97
C GLN A 274 -29.23 -16.05 -10.08
N ALA A 275 -27.97 -15.92 -9.68
CA ALA A 275 -27.11 -17.08 -9.44
C ALA A 275 -27.48 -17.71 -8.09
N CYS A 276 -27.81 -19.00 -8.09
CA CYS A 276 -28.18 -19.71 -6.87
C CYS A 276 -26.90 -20.10 -6.11
N GLU A 277 -26.71 -19.53 -4.92
CA GLU A 277 -25.57 -19.82 -4.04
C GLU A 277 -26.03 -20.59 -2.80
N SER A 278 -26.73 -19.92 -1.88
CA SER A 278 -27.25 -20.51 -0.65
C SER A 278 -28.65 -19.98 -0.35
N SER A 279 -29.32 -20.54 0.66
CA SER A 279 -30.62 -20.02 1.10
C SER A 279 -30.56 -18.59 1.65
N SER A 280 -29.37 -18.14 2.07
CA SER A 280 -29.14 -16.81 2.66
C SER A 280 -28.28 -15.87 1.81
N SER A 281 -27.75 -16.33 0.68
CA SER A 281 -26.92 -15.53 -0.23
C SER A 281 -27.36 -15.69 -1.68
N ALA A 282 -27.33 -14.59 -2.43
CA ALA A 282 -27.59 -14.59 -3.86
C ALA A 282 -27.04 -13.32 -4.49
N THR A 283 -26.60 -13.44 -5.73
CA THR A 283 -26.25 -12.31 -6.58
C THR A 283 -27.08 -12.35 -7.86
N TRP A 284 -27.56 -11.17 -8.27
CA TRP A 284 -28.31 -10.99 -9.51
C TRP A 284 -27.43 -10.37 -10.57
N TYR A 285 -27.45 -10.96 -11.75
CA TYR A 285 -26.64 -10.58 -12.88
C TYR A 285 -27.51 -10.12 -14.04
N ARG A 286 -27.00 -9.14 -14.81
CA ARG A 286 -27.59 -8.73 -16.09
C ARG A 286 -27.05 -9.61 -17.22
N GLY A 287 -27.63 -9.47 -18.41
CA GLY A 287 -27.19 -10.22 -19.58
C GLY A 287 -27.56 -11.69 -19.52
N GLU A 288 -26.57 -12.56 -19.72
CA GLU A 288 -26.76 -14.00 -19.73
C GLU A 288 -25.79 -14.72 -18.78
N MET A 289 -26.18 -15.91 -18.35
CA MET A 289 -25.31 -16.81 -17.59
C MET A 289 -24.85 -17.94 -18.50
N ARG A 290 -23.57 -18.30 -18.41
CA ARG A 290 -22.96 -19.37 -19.20
C ARG A 290 -22.32 -20.42 -18.31
N ALA A 291 -22.52 -21.69 -18.65
CA ALA A 291 -21.70 -22.80 -18.18
C ALA A 291 -20.68 -23.14 -19.28
N ALA A 292 -19.41 -22.92 -19.02
CA ALA A 292 -18.32 -23.20 -19.97
C ALA A 292 -17.44 -24.35 -19.46
N ARG A 293 -16.94 -25.20 -20.37
CA ARG A 293 -15.97 -26.25 -20.03
C ARG A 293 -14.56 -25.71 -20.25
N TYR A 294 -13.72 -25.87 -19.24
CA TYR A 294 -12.30 -25.55 -19.34
C TYR A 294 -11.46 -26.55 -18.54
N GLU A 295 -10.51 -27.20 -19.21
CA GLU A 295 -9.62 -28.22 -18.61
C GLU A 295 -10.38 -29.30 -17.83
N GLY A 296 -11.53 -29.73 -18.36
CA GLY A 296 -12.38 -30.76 -17.73
C GLY A 296 -13.21 -30.28 -16.54
N ASN A 297 -13.20 -28.98 -16.23
CA ASN A 297 -13.98 -28.38 -15.16
C ASN A 297 -15.08 -27.47 -15.73
N GLN A 298 -16.20 -27.39 -15.03
CA GLN A 298 -17.24 -26.41 -15.31
C GLN A 298 -16.87 -25.04 -14.72
N ARG A 299 -17.11 -24.00 -15.50
CA ARG A 299 -16.90 -22.59 -15.15
C ARG A 299 -18.18 -21.83 -15.37
N THR A 300 -18.63 -21.11 -14.36
CA THR A 300 -19.76 -20.18 -14.48
C THR A 300 -19.25 -18.83 -14.94
N VAL A 301 -19.87 -18.26 -15.97
CA VAL A 301 -19.49 -16.98 -16.56
C VAL A 301 -20.75 -16.12 -16.68
N ASN A 302 -20.68 -14.87 -16.21
CA ASN A 302 -21.68 -13.87 -16.58
C ASN A 302 -21.22 -13.15 -17.85
N TRP A 303 -22.08 -13.10 -18.87
CA TRP A 303 -21.80 -12.46 -20.15
C TRP A 303 -22.82 -11.36 -20.41
N LEU A 304 -22.35 -10.14 -20.63
CA LEU A 304 -23.20 -8.94 -20.68
C LEU A 304 -22.55 -7.80 -21.45
N PRO A 305 -23.33 -6.80 -21.91
CA PRO A 305 -22.78 -5.56 -22.46
C PRO A 305 -21.84 -4.87 -21.48
N VAL A 306 -20.71 -4.36 -21.95
CA VAL A 306 -19.67 -3.75 -21.10
C VAL A 306 -20.21 -2.58 -20.29
N GLU A 307 -21.15 -1.80 -20.82
CA GLU A 307 -21.76 -0.69 -20.11
C GLU A 307 -22.59 -1.14 -18.90
N GLN A 308 -23.20 -2.33 -18.96
CA GLN A 308 -23.91 -2.92 -17.82
C GLN A 308 -22.94 -3.53 -16.80
N TYR A 309 -21.83 -4.11 -17.28
CA TYR A 309 -20.74 -4.57 -16.42
C TYR A 309 -20.18 -3.43 -15.57
N LEU A 310 -19.95 -2.25 -16.18
CA LEU A 310 -19.39 -1.09 -15.47
C LEU A 310 -20.27 -0.58 -14.33
N ARG A 311 -21.59 -0.79 -14.37
CA ARG A 311 -22.50 -0.39 -13.28
C ARG A 311 -22.25 -1.14 -11.98
N GLY A 312 -21.74 -2.37 -12.07
CA GLY A 312 -21.33 -3.17 -10.90
C GLY A 312 -19.86 -2.96 -10.50
N VAL A 313 -19.10 -2.20 -11.28
CA VAL A 313 -17.66 -1.97 -11.09
C VAL A 313 -17.36 -0.56 -10.60
N VAL A 314 -17.83 0.47 -11.31
CA VAL A 314 -17.45 1.86 -11.05
C VAL A 314 -17.79 2.29 -9.61
N PRO A 315 -18.97 1.99 -9.04
CA PRO A 315 -19.28 2.29 -7.63
C PRO A 315 -18.37 1.59 -6.61
N ARG A 316 -17.70 0.50 -7.00
CA ARG A 316 -16.79 -0.25 -6.14
C ARG A 316 -15.36 0.24 -6.21
N GLU A 317 -15.00 0.89 -7.31
CA GLU A 317 -13.68 1.50 -7.49
C GLU A 317 -13.64 2.95 -7.03
N MET A 318 -14.70 3.72 -7.29
CA MET A 318 -14.76 5.14 -6.98
C MET A 318 -16.12 5.51 -6.36
N PRO A 319 -16.15 6.27 -5.24
CA PRO A 319 -17.40 6.64 -4.59
C PRO A 319 -18.33 7.43 -5.52
N ALA A 320 -19.53 6.89 -5.78
CA ALA A 320 -20.50 7.55 -6.66
C ALA A 320 -20.96 8.94 -6.14
N SER A 321 -20.83 9.21 -4.84
CA SER A 321 -21.11 10.52 -4.25
C SER A 321 -20.15 11.61 -4.71
N TRP A 322 -18.98 11.27 -5.24
CA TRP A 322 -18.05 12.26 -5.80
C TRP A 322 -18.65 13.02 -6.98
N ALA A 323 -19.68 12.50 -7.64
CA ALA A 323 -20.45 13.23 -8.64
C ALA A 323 -20.99 14.58 -8.15
N GLU A 324 -21.24 14.72 -6.84
CA GLU A 324 -21.86 15.91 -6.23
C GLU A 324 -20.81 16.89 -5.66
N GLU A 325 -19.54 16.48 -5.59
CA GLU A 325 -18.44 17.31 -5.10
C GLU A 325 -18.09 18.43 -6.09
N GLY A 326 -17.54 19.53 -5.58
CA GLY A 326 -17.12 20.67 -6.41
C GLY A 326 -18.26 21.28 -7.24
N GLU A 327 -19.45 21.44 -6.65
CA GLU A 327 -20.66 21.93 -7.34
C GLU A 327 -21.07 21.04 -8.54
N GLY A 328 -20.79 19.74 -8.46
CA GLY A 328 -21.09 18.75 -9.49
C GLY A 328 -19.93 18.49 -10.47
N ALA A 329 -18.79 19.20 -10.33
CA ALA A 329 -17.63 18.99 -11.19
C ALA A 329 -16.99 17.61 -11.01
N GLY A 330 -17.11 17.00 -9.81
CA GLY A 330 -16.54 15.69 -9.51
C GLY A 330 -17.12 14.54 -10.35
N ILE A 331 -18.21 14.75 -11.10
CA ILE A 331 -18.69 13.80 -12.12
C ILE A 331 -17.60 13.45 -13.15
N ALA A 332 -16.70 14.39 -13.45
CA ALA A 332 -15.58 14.16 -14.36
C ALA A 332 -14.66 13.04 -13.86
N ALA A 333 -14.45 12.90 -12.54
CA ALA A 333 -13.66 11.80 -11.99
C ALA A 333 -14.32 10.42 -12.23
N LEU A 334 -15.65 10.34 -12.11
CA LEU A 334 -16.40 9.11 -12.40
C LEU A 334 -16.41 8.78 -13.90
N GLU A 335 -16.43 9.79 -14.77
CA GLU A 335 -16.28 9.61 -16.22
C GLU A 335 -14.90 9.04 -16.55
N VAL A 336 -13.84 9.58 -15.96
CA VAL A 336 -12.45 9.08 -16.12
C VAL A 336 -12.36 7.63 -15.61
N GLN A 337 -12.91 7.33 -14.44
CA GLN A 337 -12.95 5.98 -13.89
C GLN A 337 -13.72 5.00 -14.79
N SER A 338 -14.81 5.45 -15.43
CA SER A 338 -15.59 4.65 -16.35
C SER A 338 -14.78 4.28 -17.60
N VAL A 339 -14.09 5.26 -18.21
CA VAL A 339 -13.21 5.03 -19.37
C VAL A 339 -12.01 4.13 -19.00
N ALA A 340 -11.40 4.36 -17.83
CA ALA A 340 -10.30 3.55 -17.33
C ALA A 340 -10.73 2.09 -17.05
N ALA A 341 -11.86 1.88 -16.38
CA ALA A 341 -12.37 0.52 -16.12
C ALA A 341 -12.78 -0.20 -17.42
N ARG A 342 -13.40 0.52 -18.38
CA ARG A 342 -13.76 -0.03 -19.70
C ARG A 342 -12.52 -0.46 -20.49
N SER A 343 -11.53 0.42 -20.60
CA SER A 343 -10.31 0.13 -21.37
C SER A 343 -9.52 -1.00 -20.72
N TYR A 344 -9.36 -0.97 -19.39
CA TYR A 344 -8.71 -2.03 -18.63
C TYR A 344 -9.39 -3.39 -18.86
N SER A 345 -10.70 -3.49 -18.64
CA SER A 345 -11.44 -4.76 -18.73
C SER A 345 -11.49 -5.34 -20.15
N LEU A 346 -11.54 -4.51 -21.20
CA LEU A 346 -11.54 -4.97 -22.59
C LEU A 346 -10.14 -5.38 -23.10
N ALA A 347 -9.09 -4.74 -22.57
CA ALA A 347 -7.69 -5.10 -22.84
C ALA A 347 -7.28 -6.44 -22.21
N GLU A 348 -7.96 -6.87 -21.14
CA GLU A 348 -7.70 -8.17 -20.52
C GLU A 348 -8.05 -9.34 -21.46
N ASN A 349 -7.31 -10.44 -21.34
CA ASN A 349 -7.56 -11.68 -22.07
C ASN A 349 -7.13 -12.89 -21.23
N ARG A 350 -7.76 -13.07 -20.07
CA ARG A 350 -7.32 -14.06 -19.06
C ARG A 350 -7.69 -15.49 -19.40
N TYR A 351 -8.83 -15.70 -20.04
CA TYR A 351 -9.35 -17.02 -20.35
C TYR A 351 -9.91 -17.05 -21.78
N THR A 352 -9.88 -18.23 -22.41
CA THR A 352 -10.50 -18.42 -23.73
C THR A 352 -12.02 -18.29 -23.71
N TYR A 353 -12.64 -18.39 -22.53
CA TYR A 353 -14.09 -18.36 -22.31
C TYR A 353 -14.57 -17.13 -21.54
N ALA A 354 -13.67 -16.28 -21.04
CA ALA A 354 -13.98 -15.07 -20.27
C ALA A 354 -12.80 -14.08 -20.32
N LYS A 355 -13.10 -12.79 -20.43
CA LYS A 355 -12.10 -11.72 -20.47
C LYS A 355 -11.42 -11.53 -19.10
N THR A 356 -12.21 -11.57 -18.03
CA THR A 356 -11.78 -11.25 -16.66
C THR A 356 -12.44 -12.16 -15.60
N CYS A 357 -12.27 -11.84 -14.32
CA CYS A 357 -12.89 -12.50 -13.17
C CYS A 357 -13.44 -11.48 -12.15
N ASP A 358 -14.27 -11.94 -11.24
CA ASP A 358 -15.05 -11.16 -10.24
C ASP A 358 -14.29 -10.76 -8.96
N THR A 359 -13.02 -11.16 -8.82
CA THR A 359 -12.23 -10.94 -7.59
C THR A 359 -11.29 -9.73 -7.67
N THR A 360 -10.74 -9.30 -6.53
CA THR A 360 -9.70 -8.26 -6.43
C THR A 360 -8.43 -8.55 -7.22
N ALA A 361 -8.17 -9.81 -7.60
CA ALA A 361 -7.07 -10.15 -8.52
C ALA A 361 -7.32 -9.73 -9.98
N CYS A 362 -8.54 -9.26 -10.28
CA CYS A 362 -9.04 -8.82 -11.57
C CYS A 362 -9.61 -7.39 -11.42
N GLN A 363 -10.93 -7.27 -11.28
CA GLN A 363 -11.67 -6.06 -10.97
C GLN A 363 -12.89 -6.48 -10.17
N VAL A 364 -13.22 -5.76 -9.09
CA VAL A 364 -14.33 -6.16 -8.21
C VAL A 364 -15.65 -6.00 -8.98
N TYR A 365 -16.32 -7.12 -9.23
CA TYR A 365 -17.61 -7.17 -9.93
C TYR A 365 -18.61 -7.98 -9.12
N GLU A 366 -19.62 -7.31 -8.57
CA GLU A 366 -20.61 -7.93 -7.68
C GLU A 366 -21.99 -8.10 -8.34
N GLY A 367 -22.09 -8.03 -9.67
CA GLY A 367 -23.38 -8.05 -10.37
C GLY A 367 -24.22 -6.79 -10.11
N ARG A 368 -25.52 -6.85 -10.43
CA ARG A 368 -26.48 -5.74 -10.21
C ARG A 368 -26.86 -5.58 -8.74
N GLU A 369 -27.02 -6.70 -8.04
CA GLU A 369 -27.59 -6.74 -6.70
C GLU A 369 -27.03 -7.93 -5.92
N SER A 370 -26.85 -7.76 -4.61
CA SER A 370 -26.36 -8.80 -3.71
C SER A 370 -27.27 -8.93 -2.48
N ARG A 371 -27.47 -10.16 -2.03
CA ARG A 371 -28.17 -10.51 -0.79
C ARG A 371 -27.27 -11.33 0.11
N GLY A 372 -27.32 -11.02 1.40
CA GLY A 372 -26.76 -11.83 2.47
C GLY A 372 -27.73 -12.00 3.63
N SER A 373 -27.23 -12.48 4.77
CA SER A 373 -28.05 -12.72 5.96
C SER A 373 -28.60 -11.42 6.56
N GLY A 374 -29.83 -11.07 6.18
CA GLY A 374 -30.57 -9.92 6.72
C GLY A 374 -30.39 -8.62 5.93
N TRP A 375 -29.76 -8.65 4.76
CA TRP A 375 -29.63 -7.49 3.87
C TRP A 375 -29.74 -7.90 2.41
N GLN A 376 -30.25 -6.99 1.58
CA GLN A 376 -30.24 -7.06 0.14
C GLN A 376 -30.07 -5.62 -0.40
N SER A 377 -29.13 -5.39 -1.31
CA SER A 377 -28.83 -4.05 -1.83
C SER A 377 -28.39 -4.07 -3.29
N SER A 378 -28.78 -3.02 -4.01
CA SER A 378 -28.21 -2.69 -5.32
C SER A 378 -26.70 -2.45 -5.19
N ASN A 379 -25.96 -2.92 -6.20
CA ASN A 379 -24.54 -2.62 -6.39
C ASN A 379 -24.32 -1.51 -7.42
N GLU A 380 -25.39 -1.00 -8.03
CA GLU A 380 -25.42 0.09 -9.01
C GLU A 380 -25.84 1.41 -8.33
N ASP A 381 -25.33 2.55 -8.84
CA ASP A 381 -25.68 3.90 -8.38
C ASP A 381 -25.89 4.83 -9.58
N THR A 382 -27.02 5.55 -9.58
CA THR A 382 -27.46 6.38 -10.72
C THR A 382 -26.48 7.49 -11.08
N ARG A 383 -25.66 7.96 -10.13
CA ARG A 383 -24.64 8.99 -10.38
C ARG A 383 -23.49 8.42 -11.21
N SER A 384 -23.02 7.24 -10.86
CA SER A 384 -22.03 6.52 -11.67
C SER A 384 -22.60 6.07 -13.02
N ASP A 385 -23.87 5.64 -13.06
CA ASP A 385 -24.55 5.26 -14.31
C ASP A 385 -24.60 6.43 -15.30
N SER A 386 -24.77 7.66 -14.79
CA SER A 386 -24.75 8.86 -15.62
C SER A 386 -23.37 9.09 -16.25
N ALA A 387 -22.29 8.86 -15.51
CA ALA A 387 -20.92 8.97 -16.01
C ALA A 387 -20.57 7.86 -17.01
N ILE A 388 -21.03 6.63 -16.75
CA ILE A 388 -20.89 5.48 -17.66
C ILE A 388 -21.60 5.79 -18.98
N ALA A 389 -22.84 6.26 -18.93
CA ALA A 389 -23.63 6.61 -20.11
C ALA A 389 -23.00 7.78 -20.91
N ALA A 390 -22.49 8.80 -20.22
CA ALA A 390 -21.81 9.95 -20.85
C ALA A 390 -20.53 9.54 -21.60
N THR A 391 -19.90 8.44 -21.19
CA THR A 391 -18.63 7.93 -21.75
C THR A 391 -18.80 6.62 -22.51
N ALA A 392 -20.03 6.26 -22.90
CA ALA A 392 -20.33 4.97 -23.52
C ALA A 392 -19.42 4.68 -24.72
N GLY A 393 -18.81 3.49 -24.76
CA GLY A 393 -17.88 3.07 -25.81
C GLY A 393 -16.51 3.77 -25.81
N LEU A 394 -16.30 4.84 -25.04
CA LEU A 394 -15.02 5.56 -25.00
C LEU A 394 -13.95 4.74 -24.27
N VAL A 395 -12.82 4.54 -24.95
CA VAL A 395 -11.63 3.82 -24.46
C VAL A 395 -10.34 4.59 -24.76
N ARG A 396 -9.24 4.21 -24.10
CA ARG A 396 -7.88 4.65 -24.45
C ARG A 396 -7.20 3.58 -25.30
N MET A 397 -6.53 4.01 -26.37
CA MET A 397 -5.82 3.16 -27.32
C MET A 397 -4.32 3.42 -27.26
N PHE A 398 -3.52 2.36 -27.27
CA PHE A 398 -2.06 2.42 -27.40
C PHE A 398 -1.67 1.79 -28.74
N GLY A 399 -1.44 2.63 -29.75
CA GLY A 399 -1.37 2.16 -31.13
C GLY A 399 -2.72 1.60 -31.59
N ASP A 400 -2.74 0.37 -32.08
CA ASP A 400 -3.94 -0.31 -32.57
C ASP A 400 -4.62 -1.21 -31.50
N GLU A 401 -4.10 -1.21 -30.26
CA GLU A 401 -4.61 -2.03 -29.16
C GLU A 401 -5.27 -1.15 -28.09
N ILE A 402 -6.30 -1.68 -27.41
CA ILE A 402 -6.89 -1.02 -26.24
C ILE A 402 -5.84 -0.99 -25.13
N ALA A 403 -5.60 0.20 -24.59
CA ALA A 403 -4.63 0.41 -23.53
C ALA A 403 -5.13 -0.23 -22.22
N ARG A 404 -4.25 -0.96 -21.54
CA ARG A 404 -4.47 -1.45 -20.18
C ARG A 404 -4.30 -0.31 -19.18
N THR A 405 -5.37 0.47 -18.99
CA THR A 405 -5.41 1.67 -18.15
C THR A 405 -5.49 1.31 -16.66
N GLU A 406 -4.33 1.02 -16.07
CA GLU A 406 -4.19 0.80 -14.63
C GLU A 406 -4.50 2.08 -13.85
N PHE A 407 -5.02 1.93 -12.63
CA PHE A 407 -5.34 3.04 -11.74
C PHE A 407 -5.15 2.64 -10.27
N SER A 408 -4.95 3.63 -9.41
CA SER A 408 -4.80 3.43 -7.96
C SER A 408 -5.52 4.53 -7.18
N SER A 409 -5.79 4.29 -5.89
CA SER A 409 -6.54 5.23 -5.04
C SER A 409 -5.88 6.61 -4.99
N SER A 410 -4.59 6.67 -4.63
CA SER A 410 -3.85 7.93 -4.52
C SER A 410 -2.41 7.74 -4.97
N THR A 411 -1.88 8.73 -5.70
CA THR A 411 -0.53 8.67 -6.29
C THR A 411 0.55 9.19 -5.33
N GLY A 412 0.19 9.87 -4.25
CA GLY A 412 1.13 10.53 -3.35
C GLY A 412 1.74 11.81 -3.94
N GLY A 413 1.16 12.34 -5.02
CA GLY A 413 1.61 13.55 -5.73
C GLY A 413 2.37 13.30 -7.04
N HIS A 414 2.65 12.04 -7.41
CA HIS A 414 3.28 11.71 -8.69
C HIS A 414 3.04 10.24 -9.09
N THR A 415 2.80 9.98 -10.38
CA THR A 415 2.70 8.62 -10.92
C THR A 415 4.06 8.04 -11.27
N ILE A 416 4.20 6.73 -11.32
CA ILE A 416 5.43 6.08 -11.80
C ILE A 416 5.45 6.01 -13.32
N THR A 417 6.65 6.01 -13.88
CA THR A 417 6.83 5.67 -15.29
C THR A 417 6.66 4.16 -15.51
N GLY A 418 5.80 3.80 -16.45
CA GLY A 418 5.55 2.42 -16.85
C GLY A 418 5.14 2.35 -18.32
N VAL A 419 3.94 1.83 -18.58
CA VAL A 419 3.33 1.91 -19.93
C VAL A 419 3.02 3.37 -20.28
N PHE A 420 2.54 4.13 -19.30
CA PHE A 420 2.32 5.57 -19.39
C PHE A 420 3.52 6.32 -18.80
N PRO A 421 3.85 7.52 -19.31
CA PRO A 421 4.83 8.40 -18.67
C PRO A 421 4.44 8.72 -17.24
N GLY A 422 5.41 8.78 -16.32
CA GLY A 422 5.19 9.32 -14.98
C GLY A 422 4.94 10.83 -15.07
N VAL A 423 3.91 11.31 -14.39
CA VAL A 423 3.49 12.71 -14.37
C VAL A 423 3.25 13.19 -12.94
N PRO A 424 3.51 14.48 -12.63
CA PRO A 424 3.05 15.12 -11.41
C PRO A 424 1.52 15.01 -11.28
N ASP A 425 1.04 14.83 -10.06
CA ASP A 425 -0.38 14.69 -9.74
C ASP A 425 -0.76 15.67 -8.62
N ASP A 426 -0.78 16.96 -8.95
CA ASP A 426 -1.16 18.03 -8.02
C ASP A 426 -2.59 17.88 -7.50
N GLY A 427 -3.46 17.22 -8.27
CA GLY A 427 -4.83 16.90 -7.85
C GLY A 427 -4.90 15.91 -6.68
N ASP A 428 -3.82 15.17 -6.40
CA ASP A 428 -3.81 14.18 -5.31
C ASP A 428 -3.86 14.83 -3.92
N ASP A 429 -3.51 16.12 -3.81
CA ASP A 429 -3.61 16.94 -2.59
C ASP A 429 -5.05 17.46 -2.33
N VAL A 430 -6.07 16.92 -3.03
CA VAL A 430 -7.49 17.24 -2.80
C VAL A 430 -7.89 17.09 -1.33
N TYR A 431 -8.70 18.02 -0.83
CA TYR A 431 -8.97 18.22 0.60
C TYR A 431 -9.47 16.98 1.37
N ASN A 432 -10.10 16.03 0.67
CA ASN A 432 -10.71 14.83 1.23
C ASN A 432 -9.89 13.55 0.98
N ASN A 433 -8.64 13.65 0.54
CA ASN A 433 -7.75 12.50 0.38
C ASN A 433 -7.07 12.13 1.72
N PRO A 434 -7.52 11.08 2.43
CA PRO A 434 -6.95 10.71 3.72
C PRO A 434 -5.65 9.91 3.59
N VAL A 435 -5.22 9.60 2.37
CA VAL A 435 -4.08 8.73 2.09
C VAL A 435 -3.04 9.38 1.18
N ALA A 436 -3.17 10.68 0.89
CA ALA A 436 -2.12 11.47 0.25
C ALA A 436 -0.81 11.36 1.06
N ARG A 437 -0.93 11.43 2.39
CA ARG A 437 0.15 11.24 3.37
C ARG A 437 -0.35 10.36 4.51
N TRP A 438 0.50 9.51 5.05
CA TRP A 438 0.18 8.59 6.14
C TRP A 438 1.44 8.27 6.95
N SER A 439 1.26 7.86 8.20
CA SER A 439 2.34 7.43 9.09
C SER A 439 1.97 6.08 9.70
N GLU A 440 2.94 5.18 9.78
CA GLU A 440 2.81 3.87 10.42
C GLU A 440 4.01 3.65 11.34
N THR A 441 3.79 2.92 12.45
CA THR A 441 4.86 2.58 13.40
C THR A 441 4.98 1.07 13.47
N LEU A 442 6.16 0.55 13.15
CA LEU A 442 6.48 -0.86 13.23
C LEU A 442 7.29 -1.14 14.49
N THR A 443 6.87 -2.14 15.26
CA THR A 443 7.69 -2.54 16.40
C THR A 443 9.03 -3.08 15.90
N LEU A 444 10.12 -2.74 16.60
CA LEU A 444 11.43 -3.29 16.27
C LEU A 444 11.37 -4.82 16.19
N SER A 445 10.67 -5.46 17.13
CA SER A 445 10.53 -6.92 17.18
C SER A 445 9.90 -7.52 15.91
N ASP A 446 8.94 -6.85 15.28
CA ASP A 446 8.31 -7.34 14.05
C ASP A 446 9.29 -7.25 12.86
N VAL A 447 10.08 -6.19 12.79
CA VAL A 447 11.10 -6.01 11.75
C VAL A 447 12.22 -7.04 11.91
N LEU A 448 12.71 -7.24 13.14
CA LEU A 448 13.72 -8.25 13.44
C LEU A 448 13.26 -9.66 13.04
N ALA A 449 12.01 -10.01 13.40
CA ALA A 449 11.43 -11.31 13.08
C ALA A 449 11.22 -11.49 11.57
N ALA A 450 10.69 -10.48 10.86
CA ALA A 450 10.39 -10.54 9.44
C ALA A 450 11.65 -10.83 8.58
N TYR A 451 12.78 -10.23 8.94
CA TYR A 451 14.02 -10.33 8.16
C TYR A 451 15.11 -11.19 8.80
N SER A 452 14.80 -11.87 9.92
CA SER A 452 15.76 -12.73 10.63
C SER A 452 17.06 -12.02 11.01
N ILE A 453 16.95 -10.79 11.51
CA ILE A 453 18.04 -9.96 12.02
C ILE A 453 17.91 -9.81 13.54
N ASN A 454 19.01 -9.58 14.26
CA ASN A 454 19.00 -9.57 15.74
C ASN A 454 19.35 -8.22 16.37
N ASP A 455 19.96 -7.33 15.61
CA ASP A 455 20.62 -6.12 16.10
C ASP A 455 20.58 -5.03 15.04
N LEU A 456 19.36 -4.72 14.56
CA LEU A 456 19.13 -3.62 13.61
C LEU A 456 19.77 -2.35 14.17
N TYR A 457 20.59 -1.72 13.34
CA TYR A 457 21.32 -0.50 13.65
C TYR A 457 20.75 0.68 12.87
N GLU A 458 20.40 0.48 11.61
CA GLU A 458 19.86 1.54 10.76
C GLU A 458 18.99 0.95 9.64
N ALA A 459 17.90 1.65 9.32
CA ALA A 459 17.13 1.41 8.10
C ALA A 459 17.38 2.55 7.10
N VAL A 460 17.87 2.23 5.92
CA VAL A 460 18.29 3.23 4.92
C VAL A 460 17.60 2.98 3.60
N VAL A 461 16.93 3.99 3.06
CA VAL A 461 16.50 3.95 1.66
C VAL A 461 17.72 4.21 0.77
N VAL A 462 18.05 3.25 -0.09
CA VAL A 462 19.26 3.29 -0.93
C VAL A 462 18.98 3.88 -2.29
N THR A 463 17.90 3.42 -2.94
CA THR A 463 17.52 3.90 -4.28
C THR A 463 16.02 4.14 -4.37
N ARG A 464 15.67 5.09 -5.25
CA ARG A 464 14.29 5.48 -5.54
C ARG A 464 14.11 5.68 -7.03
N ASP A 465 12.84 5.69 -7.44
CA ASP A 465 12.45 5.84 -8.83
C ASP A 465 12.60 7.28 -9.38
N GLY A 466 12.88 8.27 -8.53
CA GLY A 466 13.13 9.67 -8.89
C GLY A 466 11.89 10.51 -9.14
N ASN A 467 10.69 9.97 -8.88
CA ASN A 467 9.42 10.61 -9.25
C ASN A 467 8.75 11.30 -8.06
N GLY A 468 8.82 12.63 -8.02
CA GLY A 468 8.17 13.48 -7.01
C GLY A 468 9.02 13.76 -5.77
N ASP A 469 8.36 14.23 -4.70
CA ASP A 469 8.97 14.53 -3.41
C ASP A 469 9.81 13.36 -2.85
N ASP A 470 10.79 13.67 -2.00
CA ASP A 470 11.65 12.69 -1.33
C ASP A 470 12.47 11.82 -2.29
N GLY A 471 12.50 12.15 -3.58
CA GLY A 471 13.07 11.32 -4.65
C GLY A 471 12.16 10.19 -5.11
N GLY A 472 10.89 10.18 -4.67
CA GLY A 472 9.87 9.24 -5.11
C GLY A 472 9.81 7.92 -4.35
N ARG A 473 9.31 6.90 -5.03
CA ARG A 473 9.05 5.57 -4.47
C ARG A 473 10.34 4.81 -4.23
N VAL A 474 10.39 4.05 -3.13
CA VAL A 474 11.51 3.19 -2.77
C VAL A 474 11.65 2.08 -3.80
N ASP A 475 12.84 1.94 -4.38
CA ASP A 475 13.21 0.76 -5.16
C ASP A 475 13.93 -0.24 -4.27
N GLU A 476 14.90 0.23 -3.49
CA GLU A 476 15.71 -0.59 -2.59
C GLU A 476 15.94 0.13 -1.25
N LEU A 477 15.88 -0.64 -0.17
CA LEU A 477 16.30 -0.23 1.17
C LEU A 477 17.21 -1.27 1.79
N GLU A 478 18.04 -0.84 2.73
CA GLU A 478 18.93 -1.69 3.50
C GLU A 478 18.58 -1.64 4.98
N LEU A 479 18.46 -2.81 5.59
CA LEU A 479 18.44 -3.00 7.03
C LEU A 479 19.86 -3.40 7.45
N ARG A 480 20.57 -2.47 8.07
CA ARG A 480 21.97 -2.63 8.47
C ARG A 480 22.01 -3.00 9.94
N THR A 481 22.78 -4.01 10.31
CA THR A 481 22.92 -4.46 11.69
C THR A 481 24.25 -4.02 12.31
N ARG A 482 24.32 -3.99 13.64
CA ARG A 482 25.57 -3.70 14.38
C ARG A 482 26.64 -4.75 14.12
N SER A 483 26.24 -6.00 13.93
CA SER A 483 27.10 -7.12 13.57
C SER A 483 27.66 -7.05 12.13
N GLY A 484 27.26 -6.04 11.35
CA GLY A 484 27.72 -5.81 9.98
C GLY A 484 26.95 -6.60 8.92
N GLN A 485 25.84 -7.25 9.29
CA GLN A 485 24.91 -7.81 8.32
C GLN A 485 24.15 -6.67 7.62
N VAL A 486 24.02 -6.77 6.31
CA VAL A 486 23.18 -5.86 5.51
C VAL A 486 22.14 -6.71 4.81
N VAL A 487 20.86 -6.44 5.08
CA VAL A 487 19.73 -7.06 4.39
C VAL A 487 19.15 -6.05 3.43
N THR A 488 19.36 -6.31 2.14
CA THR A 488 18.78 -5.53 1.05
C THR A 488 17.36 -6.02 0.77
N VAL A 489 16.39 -5.10 0.79
CA VAL A 489 14.96 -5.38 0.62
C VAL A 489 14.40 -4.46 -0.46
N SER A 490 13.58 -4.99 -1.37
CA SER A 490 12.89 -4.12 -2.33
C SER A 490 11.79 -3.32 -1.64
N GLY A 491 11.50 -2.12 -2.14
CA GLY A 491 10.39 -1.31 -1.59
C GLY A 491 9.04 -2.03 -1.64
N TYR A 492 8.82 -2.90 -2.63
CA TYR A 492 7.61 -3.73 -2.70
C TYR A 492 7.58 -4.82 -1.63
N ASP A 493 8.65 -5.57 -1.43
CA ASP A 493 8.67 -6.65 -0.44
C ASP A 493 8.41 -6.10 0.97
N PHE A 494 9.02 -4.96 1.29
CA PHE A 494 8.77 -4.30 2.57
C PHE A 494 7.33 -3.78 2.69
N GLN A 495 6.79 -3.18 1.63
CA GLN A 495 5.38 -2.78 1.59
C GLN A 495 4.45 -3.98 1.89
N TRP A 496 4.63 -5.09 1.19
CA TRP A 496 3.78 -6.28 1.34
C TRP A 496 3.96 -6.94 2.70
N GLN A 497 5.19 -6.99 3.22
CA GLN A 497 5.51 -7.61 4.49
C GLN A 497 4.78 -6.93 5.67
N PHE A 498 4.61 -5.62 5.62
CA PHE A 498 3.98 -4.86 6.70
C PHE A 498 2.61 -4.24 6.32
N GLY A 499 2.07 -4.59 5.16
CA GLY A 499 0.75 -4.11 4.73
C GLY A 499 0.67 -2.61 4.46
N MET A 500 1.78 -2.00 4.05
CA MET A 500 1.86 -0.55 3.77
C MET A 500 1.00 -0.18 2.55
N LYS A 501 0.45 1.04 2.57
CA LYS A 501 -0.46 1.54 1.51
C LYS A 501 0.24 1.68 0.15
N SER A 502 1.52 2.03 0.14
CA SER A 502 2.33 2.17 -1.07
C SER A 502 3.81 1.87 -0.75
N LYS A 503 4.65 1.82 -1.79
CA LYS A 503 6.11 1.81 -1.64
C LYS A 503 6.74 3.22 -1.63
N TRP A 504 5.92 4.27 -1.53
CA TRP A 504 6.40 5.64 -1.36
C TRP A 504 6.43 5.95 0.13
N TYR A 505 7.59 5.77 0.74
CA TYR A 505 7.79 6.11 2.14
C TYR A 505 9.25 6.46 2.44
N ASN A 506 9.45 7.05 3.61
CA ASN A 506 10.71 7.17 4.31
C ASN A 506 10.67 6.23 5.53
N LEU A 507 11.82 5.66 5.89
CA LEU A 507 11.97 4.98 7.17
C LEU A 507 12.86 5.83 8.07
N GLU A 508 12.42 5.97 9.31
CA GLU A 508 13.21 6.57 10.38
C GLU A 508 13.49 5.48 11.41
N TYR A 509 14.72 4.97 11.37
CA TYR A 509 15.28 4.11 12.40
C TYR A 509 16.80 4.19 12.38
N GLY A 510 17.40 4.55 13.51
CA GLY A 510 18.84 4.61 13.67
C GLY A 510 19.25 5.53 14.82
N PRO A 511 20.56 5.78 14.96
CA PRO A 511 21.06 6.69 15.97
C PRO A 511 20.38 8.06 15.84
N PRO A 512 19.90 8.65 16.95
CA PRO A 512 19.17 9.91 16.90
C PRO A 512 20.03 11.04 16.34
N ASP A 513 19.37 11.97 15.64
CA ASP A 513 20.00 13.17 15.12
C ASP A 513 20.01 14.27 16.20
N ALA A 514 21.20 14.62 16.69
CA ALA A 514 21.41 15.65 17.70
C ALA A 514 21.74 17.04 17.11
N SER A 515 21.54 17.25 15.80
CA SER A 515 21.89 18.49 15.11
C SER A 515 21.14 19.70 15.65
N VAL A 516 19.85 19.53 15.94
CA VAL A 516 18.94 20.61 16.36
C VAL A 516 18.69 20.59 17.87
N ALA A 517 18.63 19.41 18.48
CA ALA A 517 18.46 19.26 19.92
C ALA A 517 19.08 17.93 20.38
N PHE A 518 19.68 17.92 21.56
CA PHE A 518 20.17 16.67 22.16
C PHE A 518 18.98 15.80 22.63
N PRO A 519 19.05 14.48 22.43
CA PRO A 519 18.01 13.58 22.92
C PRO A 519 17.96 13.58 24.46
N ALA A 520 16.77 13.36 25.02
CA ALA A 520 16.59 13.29 26.47
C ALA A 520 17.21 12.04 27.08
N ASP A 521 17.13 10.93 26.35
CA ASP A 521 17.78 9.68 26.71
C ASP A 521 19.18 9.62 26.09
N ARG A 522 20.11 9.00 26.81
CA ARG A 522 21.47 8.77 26.32
C ARG A 522 21.52 7.51 25.47
N TYR A 523 21.77 7.70 24.19
CA TYR A 523 21.97 6.62 23.22
C TYR A 523 23.45 6.34 23.04
N ASP A 524 23.78 5.16 22.52
CA ASP A 524 25.17 4.76 22.29
C ASP A 524 25.88 5.58 21.20
N GLU A 525 25.11 6.18 20.30
CA GLU A 525 25.57 7.05 19.22
C GLU A 525 24.58 8.21 19.00
N TYR A 526 25.11 9.41 18.74
CA TYR A 526 24.38 10.50 18.12
C TYR A 526 24.93 10.78 16.73
N ARG A 527 24.06 11.23 15.83
CA ARG A 527 24.46 11.77 14.54
C ARG A 527 24.27 13.27 14.54
N VAL A 528 25.25 14.00 14.04
CA VAL A 528 25.21 15.46 13.95
C VAL A 528 25.59 15.86 12.55
N THR A 529 24.73 16.63 11.91
CA THR A 529 24.91 17.16 10.58
C THR A 529 24.96 18.68 10.66
N ALA A 530 26.08 19.26 10.24
CA ALA A 530 26.25 20.71 10.15
C ALA A 530 26.39 21.14 8.70
N GLY A 531 25.63 22.18 8.30
CA GLY A 531 25.74 22.81 6.99
C GLY A 531 26.79 23.91 6.94
N TYR A 532 27.57 23.91 5.87
CA TYR A 532 28.64 24.86 5.59
C TYR A 532 28.42 25.52 4.23
N THR A 533 28.69 26.83 4.16
CA THR A 533 28.79 27.54 2.88
C THR A 533 29.97 27.01 2.07
N ASP A 534 30.01 27.29 0.76
CA ASP A 534 31.12 26.87 -0.10
C ASP A 534 32.48 27.39 0.41
N GLU A 535 32.52 28.61 0.94
CA GLU A 535 33.74 29.22 1.49
C GLU A 535 34.18 28.53 2.78
N GLU A 536 33.23 28.28 3.71
CA GLU A 536 33.53 27.58 4.96
C GLU A 536 33.98 26.13 4.69
N MET A 537 33.42 25.46 3.67
CA MET A 537 33.86 24.12 3.27
C MET A 537 35.27 24.08 2.74
N VAL A 538 35.68 25.09 1.94
CA VAL A 538 37.07 25.18 1.49
C VAL A 538 38.01 25.33 2.68
N GLY A 539 37.63 26.14 3.68
CA GLY A 539 38.38 26.27 4.94
C GLY A 539 38.47 24.96 5.72
N LEU A 540 37.34 24.26 5.88
CA LEU A 540 37.26 22.96 6.53
C LEU A 540 38.11 21.92 5.82
N GLN A 541 38.01 21.81 4.50
CA GLN A 541 38.81 20.87 3.71
C GLN A 541 40.30 21.19 3.81
N SER A 542 40.69 22.46 3.70
CA SER A 542 42.09 22.87 3.83
C SER A 542 42.67 22.51 5.22
N ALA A 543 41.87 22.68 6.27
CA ALA A 543 42.28 22.31 7.61
C ALA A 543 42.35 20.77 7.79
N ALA A 544 41.39 20.03 7.21
CA ALA A 544 41.42 18.57 7.22
C ALA A 544 42.66 18.03 6.48
N ASP A 545 42.96 18.58 5.30
CA ASP A 545 44.15 18.25 4.52
C ASP A 545 45.45 18.55 5.29
N HIS A 546 45.48 19.63 6.07
CA HIS A 546 46.63 19.98 6.91
C HIS A 546 46.92 18.93 7.99
N PHE A 547 45.88 18.28 8.51
CA PHE A 547 45.99 17.21 9.51
C PHE A 547 45.94 15.81 8.90
N GLU A 548 45.95 15.67 7.57
CA GLU A 548 45.85 14.40 6.84
C GLU A 548 44.63 13.56 7.24
N THR A 549 43.48 14.23 7.43
CA THR A 549 42.24 13.65 7.94
C THR A 549 41.05 14.03 7.05
N THR A 550 39.87 13.44 7.29
CA THR A 550 38.64 13.87 6.59
C THR A 550 37.96 15.04 7.30
N PRO A 551 37.07 15.80 6.62
CA PRO A 551 36.25 16.81 7.28
C PRO A 551 35.50 16.31 8.52
N GLU A 552 34.96 15.09 8.46
CA GLU A 552 34.23 14.45 9.57
C GLU A 552 35.15 14.15 10.76
N GLU A 553 36.32 13.57 10.49
CA GLU A 553 37.32 13.29 11.52
C GLU A 553 37.88 14.59 12.14
N LEU A 554 38.05 15.65 11.33
CA LEU A 554 38.47 16.95 11.82
C LEU A 554 37.41 17.56 12.75
N GLN A 555 36.12 17.42 12.44
CA GLN A 555 35.04 17.90 13.29
C GLN A 555 35.10 17.24 14.68
N LEU A 556 35.20 15.91 14.72
CA LEU A 556 35.30 15.15 15.97
C LEU A 556 36.51 15.60 16.80
N THR A 557 37.67 15.73 16.14
CA THR A 557 38.90 16.21 16.79
C THR A 557 38.73 17.64 17.30
N SER A 558 38.09 18.52 16.52
CA SER A 558 37.87 19.91 16.90
C SER A 558 37.00 20.04 18.13
N VAL A 559 35.92 19.26 18.20
CA VAL A 559 35.04 19.20 19.38
C VAL A 559 35.81 18.71 20.59
N GLY A 560 36.57 17.62 20.46
CA GLY A 560 37.40 17.10 21.56
C GLY A 560 38.42 18.12 22.08
N VAL A 561 39.12 18.81 21.18
CA VAL A 561 40.09 19.85 21.56
C VAL A 561 39.40 21.00 22.29
N LEU A 562 38.25 21.48 21.79
CA LEU A 562 37.56 22.58 22.44
C LEU A 562 36.98 22.17 23.80
N ALA A 563 36.42 20.96 23.91
CA ALA A 563 35.96 20.41 25.19
C ALA A 563 37.10 20.33 26.21
N PHE A 564 38.28 19.85 25.79
CA PHE A 564 39.48 19.82 26.63
C PHE A 564 39.90 21.23 27.09
N LEU A 565 39.90 22.22 26.19
CA LEU A 565 40.24 23.59 26.53
C LEU A 565 39.24 24.21 27.52
N LEU A 566 37.96 23.91 27.39
CA LEU A 566 36.92 24.35 28.34
C LEU A 566 37.14 23.71 29.71
N ALA A 567 37.44 22.41 29.75
CA ALA A 567 37.74 21.68 30.98
C ALA A 567 38.95 22.26 31.72
N LEU A 568 40.01 22.67 31.00
CA LEU A 568 41.20 23.28 31.60
C LEU A 568 40.92 24.61 32.32
N GLY A 569 39.90 25.37 31.93
CA GLY A 569 39.61 26.65 32.56
C GLY A 569 38.79 26.54 33.85
N GLY A 570 38.21 25.38 34.16
CA GLY A 570 37.52 25.06 35.41
C GLY A 570 36.25 25.87 35.70
N ASP A 571 35.66 25.66 36.88
CA ASP A 571 34.39 26.30 37.32
C ASP A 571 34.43 27.83 37.44
N GLU A 572 35.62 28.45 37.33
CA GLU A 572 35.78 29.91 37.39
C GLU A 572 35.57 30.60 36.03
N LEU A 573 35.43 29.84 34.94
CA LEU A 573 35.07 30.37 33.62
C LEU A 573 33.59 30.73 33.57
N ALA A 574 33.27 32.01 33.82
CA ALA A 574 31.95 32.56 33.52
C ALA A 574 31.79 32.72 31.99
N ILE A 575 31.19 31.71 31.35
CA ILE A 575 30.84 31.74 29.93
C ILE A 575 29.36 32.09 29.81
N GLU A 576 29.06 33.12 29.03
CA GLU A 576 27.69 33.49 28.70
C GLU A 576 27.27 32.81 27.39
N PRO A 577 25.96 32.50 27.23
CA PRO A 577 25.43 31.97 25.98
C PRO A 577 25.78 32.86 24.78
N MET A 578 25.96 32.24 23.62
CA MET A 578 26.35 32.96 22.42
C MET A 578 25.16 33.79 21.89
N GLU A 579 25.33 35.11 21.80
CA GLU A 579 24.27 36.01 21.30
C GLU A 579 23.89 35.71 19.84
N VAL A 580 24.87 35.29 19.04
CA VAL A 580 24.68 34.89 17.63
C VAL A 580 25.37 33.55 17.38
N PRO A 581 24.65 32.43 17.50
CA PRO A 581 25.19 31.11 17.19
C PRO A 581 25.62 30.97 15.71
N PRO A 582 26.56 30.05 15.38
CA PRO A 582 26.92 29.78 14.00
C PRO A 582 25.71 29.29 13.19
N ALA A 583 25.53 29.83 11.99
CA ALA A 583 24.50 29.35 11.06
C ALA A 583 24.89 27.95 10.54
N THR A 584 23.95 27.02 10.50
CA THR A 584 24.18 25.61 10.10
C THR A 584 23.38 25.21 8.86
N ASP A 585 22.85 26.19 8.13
CA ASP A 585 21.97 26.06 6.95
C ASP A 585 22.72 26.06 5.61
N GLY A 586 24.06 25.97 5.64
CA GLY A 586 24.87 25.88 4.44
C GLY A 586 24.58 24.62 3.61
N THR A 587 24.72 24.72 2.29
CA THR A 587 24.35 23.65 1.33
C THR A 587 25.25 22.43 1.40
N ASN A 588 26.46 22.55 1.94
CA ASN A 588 27.39 21.44 2.08
C ASN A 588 27.22 20.81 3.47
N MET A 589 26.57 19.66 3.50
CA MET A 589 26.25 18.94 4.74
C MET A 589 27.37 17.97 5.09
N VAL A 590 27.94 18.13 6.28
CA VAL A 590 28.94 17.19 6.83
C VAL A 590 28.36 16.52 8.07
N LYS A 591 28.28 15.19 8.04
CA LYS A 591 27.65 14.36 9.07
C LYS A 591 28.71 13.58 9.85
N SER A 592 28.68 13.68 11.17
CA SER A 592 29.61 13.02 12.09
C SER A 592 28.87 12.19 13.15
N ALA A 593 29.48 11.08 13.55
CA ALA A 593 28.96 10.17 14.58
C ALA A 593 29.69 10.38 15.90
N TYR A 594 28.94 10.67 16.96
CA TYR A 594 29.45 10.88 18.32
C TYR A 594 29.03 9.70 19.19
N PHE A 595 30.00 8.89 19.61
CA PHE A 595 29.74 7.69 20.41
C PHE A 595 29.78 8.00 21.92
N ALA A 596 28.90 7.35 22.67
CA ALA A 596 28.93 7.39 24.14
C ALA A 596 30.19 6.70 24.67
N SER A 597 30.59 5.60 24.01
CA SER A 597 31.63 4.68 24.49
C SER A 597 33.04 5.26 24.50
N ASN A 598 33.30 6.32 23.73
CA ASN A 598 34.59 7.00 23.66
C ASN A 598 34.53 8.44 24.20
N GLY A 599 33.44 8.81 24.88
CA GLY A 599 33.25 10.14 25.46
C GLY A 599 32.94 11.26 24.45
N ALA A 600 32.86 10.97 23.14
CA ALA A 600 32.65 12.00 22.12
C ALA A 600 31.31 12.76 22.30
N GLN A 601 30.25 12.07 22.72
CA GLN A 601 28.97 12.73 23.05
C GLN A 601 29.13 13.73 24.20
N GLY A 602 29.78 13.32 25.28
CA GLY A 602 30.02 14.19 26.43
C GLY A 602 30.87 15.39 26.07
N ALA A 603 31.87 15.21 25.20
CA ALA A 603 32.66 16.32 24.67
C ALA A 603 31.81 17.30 23.86
N LEU A 604 30.91 16.81 23.00
CA LEU A 604 30.01 17.64 22.23
C LEU A 604 29.03 18.42 23.12
N GLU A 605 28.40 17.75 24.07
CA GLU A 605 27.50 18.37 25.05
C GLU A 605 28.22 19.42 25.90
N SER A 606 29.46 19.14 26.32
CA SER A 606 30.30 20.08 27.10
C SER A 606 30.69 21.33 26.30
N VAL A 607 30.79 21.23 24.97
CA VAL A 607 30.96 22.40 24.10
C VAL A 607 29.63 23.13 23.90
N ALA A 608 28.51 22.40 23.87
CA ALA A 608 27.22 22.99 23.56
C ALA A 608 26.60 23.75 24.74
N GLU A 609 26.60 23.15 25.93
CA GLU A 609 25.87 23.62 27.12
C GLU A 609 26.28 25.04 27.56
N PRO A 610 27.58 25.38 27.72
CA PRO A 610 27.97 26.69 28.22
C PRO A 610 27.58 27.85 27.29
N PHE A 611 27.50 27.56 25.99
CA PHE A 611 27.21 28.54 24.95
C PHE A 611 25.75 28.53 24.50
N GLY A 612 24.92 27.61 25.02
CA GLY A 612 23.52 27.45 24.61
C GLY A 612 23.36 27.03 23.16
N LEU A 613 24.25 26.18 22.65
CA LEU A 613 24.28 25.75 21.25
C LEU A 613 23.55 24.42 21.04
N THR A 614 23.09 24.18 19.81
CA THR A 614 22.69 22.85 19.35
C THR A 614 23.91 22.00 19.01
N GLY A 615 23.75 20.68 18.78
CA GLY A 615 24.87 19.82 18.39
C GLY A 615 25.57 20.28 17.10
N ALA A 616 24.80 20.66 16.07
CA ALA A 616 25.38 21.16 14.81
C ALA A 616 26.12 22.50 15.00
N GLN A 617 25.60 23.37 15.86
CA GLN A 617 26.23 24.65 16.18
C GLN A 617 27.51 24.46 17.00
N ALA A 618 27.51 23.56 17.99
CA ALA A 618 28.68 23.23 18.78
C ALA A 618 29.79 22.62 17.92
N GLN A 619 29.43 21.67 17.03
CA GLN A 619 30.35 21.11 16.05
C GLN A 619 30.94 22.19 15.13
N LYS A 620 30.10 23.06 14.56
CA LYS A 620 30.55 24.12 13.65
C LYS A 620 31.39 25.18 14.37
N PHE A 621 31.06 25.51 15.61
CA PHE A 621 31.83 26.43 16.45
C PHE A 621 33.24 25.88 16.71
N ALA A 622 33.33 24.65 17.21
CA ALA A 622 34.61 23.99 17.47
C ALA A 622 35.47 23.90 16.20
N THR A 623 34.85 23.51 15.09
CA THR A 623 35.52 23.40 13.78
C THR A 623 36.05 24.76 13.31
N SER A 624 35.25 25.82 13.41
CA SER A 624 35.64 27.18 13.00
C SER A 624 36.86 27.68 13.77
N VAL A 625 36.97 27.35 15.06
CA VAL A 625 38.15 27.68 15.88
C VAL A 625 39.41 27.02 15.33
N ILE A 626 39.35 25.73 15.01
CA ILE A 626 40.49 24.98 14.48
C ILE A 626 40.87 25.44 13.08
N VAL A 627 39.89 25.66 12.19
CA VAL A 627 40.13 26.21 10.84
C VAL A 627 40.85 27.57 10.92
N PHE A 628 40.41 28.45 11.83
CA PHE A 628 41.08 29.73 12.06
C PHE A 628 42.52 29.58 12.54
N LEU A 629 42.78 28.67 13.49
CA LEU A 629 44.12 28.43 14.01
C LEU A 629 45.06 27.86 12.94
N VAL A 630 44.57 26.95 12.09
CA VAL A 630 45.34 26.42 10.95
C VAL A 630 45.65 27.52 9.95
N ALA A 631 44.67 28.35 9.62
CA ALA A 631 44.88 29.48 8.71
C ALA A 631 45.94 30.47 9.25
N LEU A 632 45.95 30.73 10.57
CA LEU A 632 46.99 31.52 11.20
C LEU A 632 48.37 30.84 11.12
N ALA A 633 48.44 29.52 11.36
CA ALA A 633 49.68 28.77 11.30
C ALA A 633 50.29 28.72 9.88
N GLN A 634 49.45 28.72 8.85
CA GLN A 634 49.89 28.74 7.44
C GLN A 634 50.28 30.15 6.95
N ALA A 635 49.83 31.20 7.63
CA ALA A 635 50.12 32.59 7.26
C ALA A 635 51.44 33.14 7.82
N GLY A 636 52.03 32.45 8.81
CA GLY A 636 53.34 32.78 9.40
C GLY A 636 54.48 31.97 8.80
#